data_AF-A0A6L5YVF6-F1
#
_entry.id   AF-A0A6L5YVF6-F1
#
_cell.length_a   1.000
_cell.length_b   1.000
_cell.length_c   1.000
_cell.angle_alpha   90.00
_cell.angle_beta   90.00
_cell.angle_gamma   90.00
#
_symmetry.space_group_name_H-M   'P 1'
#
loop_
_entity.id
_entity.type
_entity.pdbx_description
1 polymer ?
#
loop_
_entity_poly.entity_id
_entity_poly.type
_entity_poly.pdbx_seq_one_letter_code
_entity_poly.pdbx_strand_id
1 'polypeptide(L)'
;MLDLAVCVCRYWVEGCPKHISIPDLFACMNAKKVFHDWNADYYYNMVHTVNNGKASACIKCGKCEKVCPQHLQIRNLLEEVAGEFEKLA
;
A
#
# COMPACT_ATOMS: atom_id res chain seq x y z
N MET A 1 -3.53 10.81 15.05
CA MET A 1 -2.29 10.08 14.70
C MET A 1 -2.79 8.76 14.16
N LEU A 2 -2.80 8.57 12.83
CA LEU A 2 -3.37 7.35 12.26
C LEU A 2 -2.46 6.20 12.70
N ASP A 3 -2.97 5.33 13.58
CA ASP A 3 -2.49 3.97 13.74
C ASP A 3 -2.64 3.31 12.38
N LEU A 4 -1.59 3.43 11.54
CA LEU A 4 -1.60 2.92 10.18
C LEU A 4 -1.69 1.41 10.32
N ALA A 5 -2.93 0.93 10.18
CA ALA A 5 -3.35 -0.39 10.57
C ALA A 5 -2.34 -1.44 10.11
N VAL A 6 -1.76 -2.13 11.09
CA VAL A 6 -1.09 -3.42 10.91
C VAL A 6 -2.19 -4.41 10.50
N CYS A 7 -2.65 -4.29 9.27
CA CYS A 7 -3.54 -5.25 8.65
C CYS A 7 -2.65 -6.30 7.99
N VAL A 8 -2.11 -7.21 8.81
CA VAL A 8 -1.35 -8.41 8.37
C VAL A 8 -2.29 -9.45 7.74
N CYS A 9 -3.48 -9.06 7.29
CA CYS A 9 -4.23 -9.93 6.42
C CYS A 9 -3.42 -10.00 5.11
N ARG A 10 -3.04 -11.18 4.64
CA ARG A 10 -2.47 -11.34 3.28
C ARG A 10 -3.55 -11.69 2.25
N TYR A 11 -4.78 -11.86 2.72
CA TYR A 11 -5.92 -12.37 1.94
C TYR A 11 -6.37 -11.48 0.77
N TRP A 12 -5.97 -10.21 0.70
CA TRP A 12 -6.33 -9.28 -0.40
C TRP A 12 -5.42 -9.34 -1.62
N VAL A 13 -4.25 -9.98 -1.54
CA VAL A 13 -3.27 -9.97 -2.64
C VAL A 13 -3.81 -10.69 -3.87
N GLU A 14 -4.56 -11.78 -3.68
CA GLU A 14 -5.11 -12.57 -4.79
C GLU A 14 -6.27 -11.87 -5.54
N GLY A 15 -6.89 -10.86 -4.94
CA GLY A 15 -8.08 -10.21 -5.50
C GLY A 15 -7.81 -8.99 -6.38
N CYS A 16 -6.61 -8.41 -6.30
CA CYS A 16 -6.31 -7.13 -6.96
C CYS A 16 -6.00 -7.33 -8.45
N PRO A 17 -6.81 -6.79 -9.39
CA PRO A 17 -6.57 -6.92 -10.84
C PRO A 17 -5.27 -6.26 -11.32
N LYS A 18 -4.64 -5.48 -10.45
CA LYS A 18 -3.40 -4.75 -10.71
C LYS A 18 -2.21 -5.32 -9.95
N HIS A 19 -2.39 -6.46 -9.29
CA HIS A 19 -1.34 -7.15 -8.53
C HIS A 19 -0.59 -6.21 -7.59
N ILE A 20 -1.31 -5.28 -6.93
CA ILE A 20 -0.72 -4.35 -5.96
C ILE A 20 -0.55 -5.09 -4.63
N SER A 21 0.68 -5.14 -4.11
CA SER A 21 0.94 -5.72 -2.79
C SER A 21 0.55 -4.73 -1.67
N ILE A 22 -0.76 -4.51 -1.49
CA ILE A 22 -1.32 -3.54 -0.53
C ILE A 22 -0.67 -3.63 0.87
N PRO A 23 -0.51 -4.83 1.48
CA PRO A 23 0.09 -4.93 2.81
C PRO A 23 1.53 -4.42 2.85
N ASP A 24 2.33 -4.74 1.83
CA ASP A 24 3.74 -4.35 1.79
C ASP A 24 3.88 -2.83 1.55
N LEU A 25 3.04 -2.25 0.69
CA LEU A 25 3.08 -0.81 0.45
C LEU A 25 2.66 -0.02 1.70
N PHE A 26 1.70 -0.53 2.47
CA PHE A 26 1.33 0.08 3.76
C PHE A 26 2.43 -0.10 4.81
N ALA A 27 3.16 -1.22 4.78
CA ALA A 27 4.34 -1.40 5.63
C ALA A 27 5.43 -0.36 5.29
N CYS A 28 5.69 -0.08 4.01
CA CYS A 28 6.60 1.00 3.61
C CYS A 28 6.13 2.37 4.14
N MET A 29 4.84 2.68 4.00
CA MET A 29 4.27 3.93 4.50
C MET A 29 4.42 4.08 6.02
N ASN A 30 4.19 2.99 6.76
CA ASN A 30 4.36 2.96 8.21
C ASN A 30 5.84 3.15 8.60
N ALA A 31 6.76 2.45 7.92
CA ALA A 31 8.20 2.61 8.09
C ALA A 31 8.63 4.07 7.90
N LYS A 32 8.12 4.74 6.86
CA LYS A 32 8.44 6.13 6.55
C LYS A 32 7.83 7.13 7.53
N LYS A 33 6.53 7.02 7.83
CA LYS A 33 5.78 8.01 8.61
C LYS A 33 5.93 7.86 10.13
N VAL A 34 6.02 6.62 10.63
CA VAL A 34 6.06 6.35 12.08
C VAL A 34 7.49 6.14 12.56
N PHE A 35 8.29 5.39 11.80
CA PHE A 35 9.65 5.04 12.20
C PHE A 35 10.73 5.94 11.56
N HIS A 36 10.32 6.86 10.68
CA HIS A 36 11.24 7.74 9.93
C HIS A 36 12.36 6.98 9.20
N ASP A 37 12.07 5.76 8.75
CA ASP A 37 13.02 4.91 8.04
C ASP A 37 13.24 5.43 6.62
N TRP A 38 14.46 5.90 6.35
CA TRP A 38 14.90 6.40 5.06
C TRP A 38 15.00 5.30 3.99
N ASN A 39 15.03 4.02 4.37
CA ASN A 39 15.04 2.89 3.43
C ASN A 39 13.65 2.58 2.87
N ALA A 40 12.58 3.15 3.41
CA ALA A 40 11.22 2.86 2.96
C ALA A 40 11.03 3.11 1.46
N ASP A 41 11.65 4.16 0.91
CA ASP A 41 11.63 4.46 -0.52
C ASP A 41 12.33 3.39 -1.36
N TYR A 42 13.43 2.81 -0.87
CA TYR A 42 14.13 1.71 -1.53
C TYR A 42 13.25 0.45 -1.58
N TYR A 43 12.67 0.05 -0.45
CA TYR A 43 11.79 -1.13 -0.40
C TYR A 43 10.55 -0.94 -1.29
N TYR A 44 9.96 0.26 -1.29
CA TYR A 44 8.86 0.58 -2.19
C TYR A 44 9.25 0.38 -3.65
N ASN A 45 10.32 1.05 -4.11
CA ASN A 45 10.67 1.12 -5.53
C ASN A 45 11.37 -0.13 -6.06
N MET A 46 12.21 -0.77 -5.25
CA MET A 46 13.13 -1.83 -5.71
C MET A 46 12.73 -3.23 -5.27
N VAL A 47 11.87 -3.35 -4.26
CA VAL A 47 11.47 -4.66 -3.71
C VAL A 47 9.99 -4.93 -4.02
N HIS A 48 9.10 -4.05 -3.58
CA HIS A 48 7.67 -4.34 -3.59
C HIS A 48 6.96 -3.98 -4.89
N THR A 49 7.45 -3.00 -5.65
CA THR A 49 6.81 -2.54 -6.90
C THR A 49 7.54 -2.94 -8.18
N VAL A 50 8.68 -3.64 -8.08
CA VAL A 50 9.48 -4.01 -9.27
C VAL A 50 8.76 -5.03 -10.17
N ASN A 51 8.05 -5.99 -9.56
CA ASN A 51 7.30 -7.05 -10.25
C ASN A 51 5.79 -7.00 -9.97
N ASN A 52 5.32 -5.95 -9.30
CA ASN A 52 3.93 -5.79 -8.86
C ASN A 52 3.41 -4.39 -9.24
N GLY A 53 2.10 -4.16 -9.10
CA GLY A 53 1.53 -2.84 -9.30
C GLY A 53 2.01 -1.84 -8.25
N LYS A 54 2.38 -0.64 -8.72
CA LYS A 54 2.54 0.55 -7.87
C LYS A 54 1.21 0.97 -7.23
N ALA A 55 1.25 1.75 -6.15
CA ALA A 55 0.05 2.25 -5.50
C ALA A 55 -0.83 3.07 -6.46
N SER A 56 -0.20 3.89 -7.31
CA SER A 56 -0.89 4.66 -8.36
C SER A 56 -1.63 3.81 -9.40
N ALA A 57 -1.30 2.52 -9.53
CA ALA A 57 -1.99 1.62 -10.45
C ALA A 57 -3.42 1.26 -9.99
N CYS A 58 -3.82 1.65 -8.77
CA CYS A 58 -5.12 1.33 -8.20
C CYS A 58 -6.28 1.87 -9.07
N ILE A 59 -7.03 0.97 -9.70
CA ILE A 59 -8.24 1.30 -10.49
C ILE A 59 -9.51 1.42 -9.63
N LYS A 60 -9.36 1.55 -8.31
CA LYS A 60 -10.47 1.71 -7.35
C LYS A 60 -11.55 0.62 -7.40
N CYS A 61 -11.19 -0.62 -7.76
CA CYS A 61 -12.14 -1.74 -7.90
C CYS A 61 -12.90 -2.13 -6.62
N GLY A 62 -12.40 -1.75 -5.43
CA GLY A 62 -13.06 -1.97 -4.14
C GLY A 62 -13.03 -3.40 -3.62
N LYS A 63 -12.40 -4.36 -4.31
CA LYS A 63 -12.32 -5.77 -3.87
C LYS A 63 -11.63 -5.91 -2.52
N CYS A 64 -10.53 -5.18 -2.30
CA CYS A 64 -9.80 -5.17 -1.03
C CYS A 64 -10.67 -4.67 0.14
N GLU A 65 -11.44 -3.61 -0.05
CA GLU A 65 -12.30 -3.05 1.00
C GLU A 65 -13.44 -4.00 1.39
N LYS A 66 -14.01 -4.74 0.43
CA LYS A 66 -15.08 -5.72 0.68
C LYS A 66 -14.64 -6.88 1.57
N VAL A 67 -13.38 -7.28 1.46
CA VAL A 67 -12.80 -8.39 2.25
C VAL A 67 -12.11 -7.89 3.52
N CYS A 68 -12.07 -6.58 3.75
CA CYS A 68 -11.43 -5.96 4.89
C CYS A 68 -12.22 -6.22 6.18
N PRO A 69 -11.73 -7.02 7.15
CA PRO A 69 -12.42 -7.17 8.43
C PRO A 69 -12.41 -5.87 9.25
N GLN A 70 -11.45 -4.97 8.96
CA GLN A 70 -11.30 -3.68 9.65
C GLN A 70 -12.01 -2.52 8.92
N HIS A 71 -12.70 -2.79 7.80
CA HIS A 71 -13.42 -1.79 7.01
C HIS A 71 -12.59 -0.53 6.65
N LEU A 72 -11.29 -0.71 6.40
CA LEU A 72 -10.38 0.37 6.03
C LEU A 72 -10.73 0.97 4.67
N GLN A 73 -10.50 2.27 4.52
CA GLN A 73 -10.61 2.99 3.24
C GLN A 73 -9.35 2.77 2.37
N ILE A 74 -9.09 1.53 1.99
CA ILE A 74 -7.84 1.11 1.34
C ILE A 74 -7.56 1.88 0.06
N ARG A 75 -8.58 2.25 -0.72
CA ARG A 75 -8.40 3.01 -1.96
C ARG A 75 -7.84 4.41 -1.68
N ASN A 76 -8.35 5.09 -0.65
CA ASN A 76 -7.86 6.41 -0.26
C ASN A 76 -6.44 6.32 0.32
N LEU A 77 -6.18 5.28 1.13
CA LEU A 77 -4.84 5.04 1.67
C LEU A 77 -3.81 4.76 0.55
N LEU A 78 -4.19 4.06 -0.52
CA LEU A 78 -3.31 3.87 -1.69
C LEU A 78 -3.01 5.18 -2.43
N GLU A 79 -3.94 6.13 -2.47
CA GLU A 79 -3.67 7.47 -3.00
C GLU A 79 -2.64 8.21 -2.14
N GLU A 80 -2.72 8.09 -0.82
CA GLU A 80 -1.71 8.67 0.08
C GLU A 80 -0.35 8.02 -0.12
N VAL A 81 -0.30 6.69 -0.31
CA VAL A 81 0.95 5.98 -0.57
C VAL A 81 1.56 6.42 -1.90
N ALA A 82 0.77 6.47 -2.97
CA ALA A 82 1.23 6.95 -4.26
C ALA A 82 1.73 8.40 -4.15
N GLY A 83 0.95 9.23 -3.46
CA GLY A 83 1.29 10.61 -3.16
C GLY A 83 2.59 10.73 -2.39
N GLU A 84 2.96 9.78 -1.53
CA GLU A 84 4.19 9.82 -0.74
C GLU A 84 5.44 9.30 -1.46
N PHE A 85 5.30 8.19 -2.20
CA PHE A 85 6.44 7.46 -2.79
C PHE A 85 6.65 7.72 -4.28
N GLU A 86 5.67 8.25 -5.00
CA GLU A 86 5.70 8.37 -6.48
C GLU A 86 5.75 9.82 -6.96
N LYS A 87 6.14 10.78 -6.10
CA LYS A 87 6.19 12.23 -6.39
C LYS A 87 7.10 12.64 -7.57
N LEU A 88 7.87 11.71 -8.14
CA LEU A 88 8.91 11.98 -9.16
C LEU A 88 8.80 11.11 -10.43
N ALA A 89 7.61 10.60 -10.75
CA ALA A 89 7.37 9.90 -12.02
C ALA A 89 6.81 10.84 -13.10
#